data_AF-A0A7S0UAB5-F1
#
_entry.id   AF-A0A7S0UAB5-F1
#
_cell.length_a   1.000
_cell.length_b   1.000
_cell.length_c   1.000
_cell.angle_alpha   90.00
_cell.angle_beta   90.00
_cell.angle_gamma   90.00
#
_symmetry.space_group_name_H-M   'P 1'
#
loop_
_entity.id
_entity.type
_entity.pdbx_description
1 polymer ?
#
loop_
_entity_poly.entity_id
_entity_poly.type
_entity_poly.pdbx_seq_one_letter_code
_entity_poly.pdbx_strand_id
1 'polypeptide(L)'
;MRISALLVILGVLPLARAGLYCNNTAGVACYLQIGGVYREDCAFAYTTNAAAMVNSINALNGGRGFGVKAGFTADEYFFRLNFTAKTYPNTADGFEGVGRPAADALFPTLDFVLGMGAQCSDSDPEILKLAEIAEGLNKILMTTRGPQKIFSTPPVKPHFFSIHLNSDEYPRESLQQYELRGMETASVVYEDSGNYFFEGVGERAAQIVEESNTMSLVGRSQVRIRSGEEPDWEALNVSVAAAVEAKADVLVLALRTPVFMKVLPQLWGYQRDHVFKAVWAVNVPWGG
;
A
#
# COMPACT_ATOMS: atom_id res chain seq x y z
N MET A 1 -24.86 -15.33 -1.95
CA MET A 1 -24.07 -14.16 -2.37
C MET A 1 -22.70 -14.66 -2.76
N ARG A 2 -22.37 -14.70 -4.07
CA ARG A 2 -21.11 -15.23 -4.58
C ARG A 2 -20.12 -14.07 -4.70
N ILE A 3 -19.09 -14.05 -3.87
CA ILE A 3 -17.97 -13.12 -4.02
C ILE A 3 -17.02 -13.79 -5.03
N SER A 4 -17.20 -13.46 -6.30
CA SER A 4 -16.32 -13.87 -7.40
C SER A 4 -15.35 -12.73 -7.69
N ALA A 5 -14.26 -12.64 -6.92
CA ALA A 5 -13.12 -11.78 -7.22
C ALA A 5 -11.89 -12.22 -6.40
N LEU A 6 -11.35 -13.41 -6.70
CA LEU A 6 -9.97 -13.78 -6.32
C LEU A 6 -9.44 -14.85 -7.28
N LEU A 7 -9.54 -14.60 -8.58
CA LEU A 7 -8.88 -15.38 -9.61
C LEU A 7 -7.90 -14.44 -10.30
N VAL A 8 -6.59 -14.70 -10.13
CA VAL A 8 -5.52 -14.53 -11.15
C VAL A 8 -4.11 -14.73 -10.57
N ILE A 9 -3.88 -14.77 -9.24
CA ILE A 9 -2.52 -14.95 -8.67
C ILE A 9 -2.31 -16.31 -7.99
N LEU A 10 -2.75 -17.41 -8.62
CA LEU A 10 -2.37 -18.78 -8.20
C LEU A 10 -1.85 -19.63 -9.36
N GLY A 11 -1.68 -19.05 -10.55
CA GLY A 11 -1.35 -19.77 -11.78
C GLY A 11 0.11 -20.19 -11.95
N VAL A 12 1.04 -19.73 -11.11
CA VAL A 12 2.48 -20.06 -11.27
C VAL A 12 3.19 -20.15 -9.92
N LEU A 13 2.71 -21.02 -9.04
CA LEU A 13 3.61 -21.69 -8.10
C LEU A 13 3.98 -23.03 -8.75
N PRO A 14 5.26 -23.36 -8.95
CA PRO A 14 5.62 -24.74 -9.20
C PRO A 14 5.32 -25.51 -7.91
N LEU A 15 4.07 -25.99 -7.79
CA LEU A 15 3.55 -26.94 -6.80
C LEU A 15 4.25 -28.32 -6.90
N ALA A 16 5.46 -28.36 -7.45
CA ALA A 16 6.19 -29.57 -7.82
C ALA A 16 7.28 -29.95 -6.81
N ARG A 17 7.25 -29.42 -5.58
CA ARG A 17 8.06 -29.93 -4.47
C ARG A 17 7.22 -30.14 -3.21
N ALA A 18 6.63 -31.33 -3.18
CA ALA A 18 6.15 -32.14 -2.05
C ALA A 18 4.75 -32.65 -2.37
N GLY A 19 4.58 -33.98 -2.41
CA GLY A 19 3.32 -34.66 -2.70
C GLY A 19 2.22 -34.44 -1.66
N LEU A 20 1.70 -33.21 -1.58
CA LEU A 20 0.56 -32.82 -0.77
C LEU A 20 -0.50 -32.22 -1.70
N TYR A 21 -1.07 -33.07 -2.56
CA TYR A 21 -2.47 -32.84 -2.93
C TYR A 21 -3.24 -32.94 -1.63
N CYS A 22 -3.71 -31.80 -1.15
CA CYS A 22 -4.54 -31.72 0.04
C CYS A 22 -5.95 -32.23 -0.33
N ASN A 23 -6.02 -33.52 -0.63
CA ASN A 23 -7.26 -34.20 -0.94
C ASN A 23 -7.92 -34.47 0.41
N ASN A 24 -8.98 -33.73 0.70
CA ASN A 24 -9.77 -33.75 1.94
C ASN A 24 -10.36 -35.16 2.27
N THR A 25 -9.98 -36.19 1.52
CA THR A 25 -10.35 -37.60 1.62
C THR A 25 -10.02 -38.28 2.95
N ALA A 26 -9.21 -37.70 3.84
CA ALA A 26 -8.81 -38.31 5.11
C ALA A 26 -9.31 -37.56 6.37
N GLY A 27 -10.16 -36.54 6.24
CA GLY A 27 -10.67 -35.79 7.40
C GLY A 27 -9.63 -34.92 8.13
N VAL A 28 -8.41 -34.80 7.59
CA VAL A 28 -7.38 -33.90 8.10
C VAL A 28 -7.50 -32.55 7.39
N ALA A 29 -7.77 -31.50 8.16
CA ALA A 29 -7.89 -30.16 7.60
C ALA A 29 -6.55 -29.66 7.04
N CYS A 30 -6.61 -29.09 5.85
CA CYS A 30 -5.50 -28.43 5.17
C CYS A 30 -5.34 -27.01 5.68
N TYR A 31 -4.15 -26.64 6.14
CA TYR A 31 -3.89 -25.28 6.63
C TYR A 31 -2.84 -24.58 5.78
N LEU A 32 -3.15 -23.36 5.37
CA LEU A 32 -2.14 -22.39 4.96
C LEU A 32 -1.64 -21.64 6.20
N GLN A 33 -0.33 -21.63 6.38
CA GLN A 33 0.35 -20.90 7.45
C GLN A 33 0.53 -19.45 7.01
N ILE A 34 -0.14 -18.54 7.69
CA ILE A 34 -0.04 -17.10 7.43
C ILE A 34 0.41 -16.39 8.70
N GLY A 35 1.13 -15.29 8.58
CA GLY A 35 1.64 -14.63 9.77
C GLY A 35 2.59 -13.49 9.51
N GLY A 36 3.04 -12.85 10.59
CA GLY A 36 3.97 -11.73 10.47
C GLY A 36 4.59 -11.34 11.80
N VAL A 37 5.54 -10.42 11.71
CA VAL A 37 6.24 -9.83 12.85
C VAL A 37 5.95 -8.33 12.83
N TYR A 38 5.47 -7.79 13.94
CA TYR A 38 4.90 -6.45 14.00
C TYR A 38 5.47 -5.66 15.19
N ARG A 39 5.70 -4.36 15.00
CA ARG A 39 5.97 -3.49 16.14
C ARG A 39 4.73 -3.37 17.02
N GLU A 40 4.89 -3.32 18.34
CA GLU A 40 3.80 -3.34 19.32
C GLU A 40 2.74 -2.25 19.09
N ASP A 41 3.17 -1.04 18.74
CA ASP A 41 2.30 0.10 18.44
C ASP A 41 1.51 -0.04 17.12
N CYS A 42 1.90 -0.97 16.26
CA CYS A 42 1.19 -1.32 15.04
C CYS A 42 0.39 -2.63 15.13
N ALA A 43 0.72 -3.49 16.09
CA ALA A 43 0.24 -4.87 16.12
C ALA A 43 -1.19 -5.01 16.63
N PHE A 44 -1.61 -4.20 17.61
CA PHE A 44 -2.82 -4.48 18.40
C PHE A 44 -4.11 -4.50 17.55
N ALA A 45 -4.33 -3.48 16.73
CA ALA A 45 -5.52 -3.44 15.86
C ALA A 45 -5.42 -4.48 14.73
N TYR A 46 -4.22 -4.69 14.18
CA TYR A 46 -4.02 -5.56 13.03
C TYR A 46 -4.16 -7.04 13.37
N THR A 47 -3.49 -7.50 14.42
CA THR A 47 -3.47 -8.92 14.82
C THR A 47 -4.84 -9.41 15.30
N THR A 48 -5.58 -8.57 16.03
CA THR A 48 -6.95 -8.89 16.49
C THR A 48 -7.90 -9.03 15.30
N ASN A 49 -7.88 -8.07 14.36
CA ASN A 49 -8.71 -8.12 13.16
C ASN A 49 -8.35 -9.30 12.26
N ALA A 50 -7.05 -9.57 12.06
CA ALA A 50 -6.58 -10.71 11.28
C ALA A 50 -7.06 -12.04 11.89
N ALA A 51 -6.95 -12.21 13.22
CA ALA A 51 -7.44 -13.41 13.89
C ALA A 51 -8.97 -13.59 13.74
N ALA A 52 -9.75 -12.51 13.85
CA ALA A 52 -11.19 -12.54 13.64
C ALA A 52 -11.57 -12.90 12.19
N MET A 53 -10.84 -12.36 11.20
CA MET A 53 -11.02 -12.70 9.79
C MET A 53 -10.66 -14.16 9.51
N VAL A 54 -9.57 -14.67 10.09
CA VAL A 54 -9.17 -16.08 9.99
C VAL A 54 -10.25 -17.00 10.54
N ASN A 55 -10.84 -16.66 11.69
CA ASN A 55 -11.96 -17.43 12.24
C ASN A 55 -13.17 -17.41 11.30
N SER A 56 -13.49 -16.26 10.72
CA SER A 56 -14.59 -16.11 9.77
C SER A 56 -14.36 -16.93 8.49
N ILE A 57 -13.16 -16.87 7.92
CA ILE A 57 -12.75 -17.66 6.75
C ILE A 57 -12.81 -19.15 7.07
N ASN A 58 -12.30 -19.56 8.23
CA ASN A 58 -12.32 -20.96 8.67
C ASN A 58 -13.73 -21.50 8.91
N ALA A 59 -14.70 -20.64 9.24
CA ALA A 59 -16.11 -21.03 9.40
C ALA A 59 -16.84 -21.21 8.05
N LEU A 60 -16.26 -20.72 6.93
CA LEU A 60 -16.85 -20.88 5.61
C LEU A 60 -16.99 -22.36 5.21
N ASN A 61 -17.92 -22.62 4.30
CA ASN A 61 -18.15 -23.94 3.70
C ASN A 61 -18.39 -25.05 4.72
N GLY A 62 -19.06 -24.73 5.84
CA GLY A 62 -19.34 -25.68 6.92
C GLY A 62 -18.11 -25.99 7.78
N GLY A 63 -17.22 -25.02 7.99
CA GLY A 63 -15.99 -25.19 8.76
C GLY A 63 -14.79 -25.75 7.98
N ARG A 64 -14.95 -25.92 6.66
CA ARG A 64 -13.89 -26.44 5.77
C ARG A 64 -12.90 -25.35 5.35
N GLY A 65 -13.25 -24.08 5.53
CA GLY A 65 -12.44 -22.94 5.11
C GLY A 65 -12.82 -22.43 3.72
N PHE A 66 -11.90 -21.77 3.02
CA PHE A 66 -12.14 -21.23 1.69
C PHE A 66 -11.91 -22.28 0.59
N GLY A 67 -12.74 -22.25 -0.44
CA GLY A 67 -12.66 -23.16 -1.58
C GLY A 67 -11.74 -22.62 -2.66
N VAL A 68 -10.89 -23.47 -3.21
CA VAL A 68 -10.02 -23.21 -4.36
C VAL A 68 -10.35 -24.22 -5.43
N LYS A 69 -10.76 -23.72 -6.59
CA LYS A 69 -11.00 -24.52 -7.77
C LYS A 69 -9.91 -24.25 -8.79
N ALA A 70 -9.09 -25.25 -9.07
CA ALA A 70 -8.16 -25.17 -10.21
C ALA A 70 -8.98 -25.26 -11.50
N GLY A 71 -8.78 -24.33 -12.44
CA GLY A 71 -9.61 -24.21 -13.66
C GLY A 71 -9.64 -25.45 -14.56
N PHE A 72 -8.76 -26.43 -14.34
CA PHE A 72 -8.61 -27.65 -15.14
C PHE A 72 -9.13 -28.91 -14.45
N THR A 73 -9.60 -28.83 -13.21
CA THR A 73 -10.16 -29.97 -12.46
C THR A 73 -11.61 -29.70 -12.07
N ALA A 74 -12.43 -30.76 -12.02
CA ALA A 74 -13.77 -30.67 -11.45
C ALA A 74 -13.71 -30.48 -9.92
N ASP A 75 -12.59 -30.85 -9.31
CA ASP A 75 -12.40 -30.88 -7.86
C ASP A 75 -12.23 -29.48 -7.26
N GLU A 76 -12.90 -29.27 -6.13
CA GLU A 76 -12.75 -28.11 -5.27
C GLU A 76 -11.98 -28.52 -4.01
N TYR A 77 -10.87 -27.83 -3.75
CA TYR A 77 -10.04 -28.04 -2.55
C TYR A 77 -10.42 -27.00 -1.50
N PHE A 78 -10.43 -27.38 -0.23
CA PHE A 78 -10.74 -26.47 0.86
C PHE A 78 -9.54 -26.29 1.77
N PHE A 79 -9.21 -25.04 2.08
CA PHE A 79 -8.11 -24.68 2.95
C PHE A 79 -8.61 -23.84 4.12
N ARG A 80 -8.12 -24.16 5.30
CA ARG A 80 -8.19 -23.32 6.50
C ARG A 80 -6.94 -22.48 6.59
N LEU A 81 -7.02 -21.40 7.35
CA LEU A 81 -5.90 -20.52 7.65
C LEU A 81 -5.45 -20.76 9.09
N ASN A 82 -4.15 -20.83 9.30
CA ASN A 82 -3.54 -20.76 10.61
C ASN A 82 -2.73 -19.47 10.69
N PHE A 83 -3.06 -18.60 11.65
CA PHE A 83 -2.43 -17.28 11.76
C PHE A 83 -1.51 -17.22 12.98
N THR A 84 -0.25 -16.84 12.74
CA THR A 84 0.74 -16.61 13.78
C THR A 84 1.28 -15.19 13.72
N ALA A 85 1.25 -14.49 14.84
CA ALA A 85 1.84 -13.16 14.97
C ALA A 85 2.91 -13.16 16.06
N LYS A 86 3.99 -12.43 15.82
CA LYS A 86 4.97 -12.04 16.84
C LYS A 86 5.04 -10.52 16.91
N THR A 87 5.35 -10.01 18.09
CA THR A 87 5.53 -8.58 18.30
C THR A 87 6.93 -8.26 18.81
N TYR A 88 7.38 -7.04 18.56
CA TYR A 88 8.62 -6.49 19.11
C TYR A 88 8.40 -5.04 19.60
N PRO A 89 9.16 -4.60 20.61
CA PRO A 89 8.95 -3.30 21.23
C PRO A 89 9.28 -2.14 20.28
N ASN A 90 8.58 -1.01 20.43
CA ASN A 90 8.92 0.24 19.75
C ASN A 90 10.09 0.95 20.47
N THR A 91 11.29 0.44 20.26
CA THR A 91 12.55 1.01 20.75
C THR A 91 13.60 1.00 19.64
N ALA A 92 14.66 1.81 19.78
CA ALA A 92 15.72 1.92 18.77
C ALA A 92 16.33 0.56 18.37
N ASP A 93 16.43 -0.38 19.31
CA ASP A 93 16.98 -1.72 19.09
C ASP A 93 15.91 -2.82 19.02
N GLY A 94 14.63 -2.45 19.10
CA GLY A 94 13.52 -3.41 19.20
C GLY A 94 13.45 -4.34 17.98
N PHE A 95 13.64 -3.79 16.79
CA PHE A 95 13.69 -4.60 15.57
C PHE A 95 14.92 -5.51 15.53
N GLU A 96 16.13 -4.99 15.62
CA GLU A 96 17.34 -5.83 15.48
C GLU A 96 17.47 -6.85 16.62
N GLY A 97 17.09 -6.48 17.85
CA GLY A 97 17.20 -7.36 19.03
C GLY A 97 16.10 -8.39 19.17
N VAL A 98 14.87 -8.10 18.70
CA VAL A 98 13.69 -8.96 18.90
C VAL A 98 12.96 -9.25 17.59
N GLY A 99 12.67 -8.21 16.80
CA GLY A 99 11.94 -8.32 15.55
C GLY A 99 12.60 -9.21 14.49
N ARG A 100 13.88 -8.97 14.18
CA ARG A 100 14.66 -9.76 13.21
C ARG A 100 14.79 -11.23 13.64
N PRO A 101 15.24 -11.57 14.87
CA PRO A 101 15.26 -12.96 15.32
C PRO A 101 13.88 -13.64 15.27
N ALA A 102 12.80 -12.91 15.60
CA ALA A 102 11.45 -13.44 15.49
C ALA A 102 11.05 -13.70 14.03
N ALA A 103 11.44 -12.82 13.09
CA ALA A 103 11.18 -12.99 11.66
C ALA A 103 11.96 -14.18 11.09
N ASP A 104 13.25 -14.28 11.41
CA ASP A 104 14.13 -15.38 11.00
C ASP A 104 13.60 -16.75 11.50
N ALA A 105 13.00 -16.79 12.70
CA ALA A 105 12.40 -18.00 13.24
C ALA A 105 11.01 -18.30 12.66
N LEU A 106 10.16 -17.29 12.45
CA LEU A 106 8.77 -17.46 12.05
C LEU A 106 8.61 -17.66 10.54
N PHE A 107 9.23 -16.80 9.72
CA PHE A 107 8.98 -16.76 8.27
C PHE A 107 9.25 -18.08 7.55
N PRO A 108 10.26 -18.90 7.90
CA PRO A 108 10.45 -20.22 7.29
C PRO A 108 9.22 -21.14 7.41
N THR A 109 8.45 -20.98 8.50
CA THR A 109 7.26 -21.80 8.82
C THR A 109 5.98 -21.33 8.13
N LEU A 110 5.99 -20.14 7.51
CA LEU A 110 4.82 -19.54 6.88
C LEU A 110 4.77 -19.85 5.38
N ASP A 111 3.58 -20.01 4.82
CA ASP A 111 3.33 -20.01 3.38
C ASP A 111 3.26 -18.58 2.84
N PHE A 112 2.59 -17.69 3.60
CA PHE A 112 2.45 -16.27 3.28
C PHE A 112 2.86 -15.40 4.46
N VAL A 113 3.72 -14.42 4.20
CA VAL A 113 4.09 -13.39 5.16
C VAL A 113 3.16 -12.20 4.98
N LEU A 114 2.57 -11.76 6.08
CA LEU A 114 1.77 -10.55 6.17
C LEU A 114 2.68 -9.42 6.69
N GLY A 115 2.85 -8.40 5.87
CA GLY A 115 3.60 -7.19 6.20
C GLY A 115 2.88 -6.33 7.25
N MET A 116 3.56 -5.28 7.70
CA MET A 116 3.02 -4.38 8.71
C MET A 116 1.75 -3.66 8.24
N GLY A 117 0.82 -3.47 9.17
CA GLY A 117 -0.49 -2.85 8.94
C GLY A 117 -0.44 -1.32 8.82
N ALA A 118 -1.55 -0.71 8.38
CA ALA A 118 -1.70 0.72 8.10
C ALA A 118 -1.39 1.71 9.27
N GLN A 119 -1.21 1.21 10.49
CA GLN A 119 -0.84 2.03 11.66
C GLN A 119 0.69 2.18 11.81
N CYS A 120 1.47 1.32 11.15
CA CYS A 120 2.90 1.54 10.99
C CYS A 120 3.11 2.59 9.91
N SER A 121 3.86 3.65 10.24
CA SER A 121 4.22 4.65 9.25
C SER A 121 4.96 3.99 8.09
N ASP A 122 4.51 4.22 6.86
CA ASP A 122 5.14 3.71 5.65
C ASP A 122 6.59 4.25 5.45
N SER A 123 7.02 5.23 6.25
CA SER A 123 8.40 5.73 6.36
C SER A 123 9.32 4.83 7.19
N ASP A 124 8.83 3.69 7.68
CA ASP A 124 9.59 2.83 8.55
C ASP A 124 10.55 1.91 7.76
N PRO A 125 11.88 2.05 7.92
CA PRO A 125 12.83 1.16 7.28
C PRO A 125 12.63 -0.31 7.66
N GLU A 126 11.97 -0.60 8.78
CA GLU A 126 11.67 -1.97 9.22
C GLU A 126 10.79 -2.74 8.22
N ILE A 127 9.90 -2.06 7.47
CA ILE A 127 9.09 -2.71 6.43
C ILE A 127 9.99 -3.26 5.33
N LEU A 128 11.00 -2.50 4.91
CA LEU A 128 11.98 -2.93 3.90
C LEU A 128 12.82 -4.10 4.42
N LYS A 129 13.25 -4.06 5.69
CA LYS A 129 14.03 -5.14 6.31
C LYS A 129 13.24 -6.46 6.40
N LEU A 130 11.97 -6.41 6.80
CA LEU A 130 11.11 -7.60 6.79
C LEU A 130 10.93 -8.15 5.37
N ALA A 131 10.82 -7.26 4.39
CA ALA A 131 10.73 -7.65 3.01
C ALA A 131 11.99 -8.38 2.55
N GLU A 132 13.19 -7.86 2.83
CA GLU A 132 14.46 -8.53 2.53
C GLU A 132 14.55 -9.94 3.12
N ILE A 133 14.08 -10.14 4.37
CA ILE A 133 14.06 -11.47 5.00
C ILE A 133 13.10 -12.42 4.24
N ALA A 134 11.88 -11.96 3.92
CA ALA A 134 10.90 -12.75 3.19
C ALA A 134 11.40 -13.15 1.79
N GLU A 135 12.07 -12.23 1.08
CA GLU A 135 12.70 -12.49 -0.21
C GLU A 135 13.82 -13.53 -0.10
N GLY A 136 14.71 -13.40 0.88
CA GLY A 136 15.78 -14.38 1.11
C GLY A 136 15.27 -15.80 1.35
N LEU A 137 14.02 -15.94 1.80
CA LEU A 137 13.34 -17.20 2.05
C LEU A 137 12.38 -17.61 0.92
N ASN A 138 12.33 -16.87 -0.20
CA ASN A 138 11.39 -17.05 -1.32
C ASN A 138 9.92 -17.12 -0.85
N LYS A 139 9.54 -16.30 0.14
CA LYS A 139 8.19 -16.24 0.67
C LYS A 139 7.36 -15.20 -0.07
N ILE A 140 6.08 -15.47 -0.20
CA ILE A 140 5.11 -14.49 -0.68
C ILE A 140 4.87 -13.48 0.44
N LEU A 141 5.21 -12.22 0.20
CA LEU A 141 4.94 -11.11 1.12
C LEU A 141 3.71 -10.34 0.65
N MET A 142 2.75 -10.16 1.55
CA MET A 142 1.54 -9.38 1.33
C MET A 142 1.52 -8.19 2.29
N THR A 143 1.68 -6.97 1.79
CA THR A 143 1.64 -5.76 2.63
C THR A 143 0.30 -5.05 2.52
N THR A 144 -0.16 -4.44 3.62
CA THR A 144 -1.40 -3.64 3.58
C THR A 144 -1.23 -2.33 2.85
N ARG A 145 -0.01 -1.79 2.81
CA ARG A 145 0.34 -0.60 2.05
C ARG A 145 1.74 -0.83 1.54
N GLY A 146 2.01 -0.37 0.33
CA GLY A 146 3.30 -0.59 -0.29
C GLY A 146 3.81 0.71 -0.86
N PRO A 147 4.74 1.40 -0.18
CA PRO A 147 5.53 2.42 -0.85
C PRO A 147 6.08 1.85 -2.15
N GLN A 148 6.05 2.64 -3.22
CA GLN A 148 6.50 2.25 -4.56
C GLN A 148 7.83 1.50 -4.50
N LYS A 149 8.77 1.97 -3.67
CA LYS A 149 10.11 1.42 -3.47
C LYS A 149 10.15 -0.08 -3.15
N ILE A 150 9.14 -0.64 -2.47
CA ILE A 150 9.08 -2.09 -2.20
C ILE A 150 8.93 -2.89 -3.51
N PHE A 151 8.22 -2.33 -4.49
CA PHE A 151 7.92 -2.99 -5.76
C PHE A 151 8.81 -2.53 -6.92
N SER A 152 9.35 -1.31 -6.84
CA SER A 152 10.09 -0.66 -7.93
C SER A 152 11.61 -0.78 -7.81
N THR A 153 12.16 -1.14 -6.64
CA THR A 153 13.62 -1.32 -6.50
C THR A 153 14.07 -2.54 -7.31
N PRO A 154 14.89 -2.38 -8.36
CA PRO A 154 15.38 -3.51 -9.14
C PRO A 154 16.26 -4.42 -8.27
N PRO A 155 16.18 -5.75 -8.44
CA PRO A 155 15.27 -6.47 -9.33
C PRO A 155 13.82 -6.45 -8.83
N VAL A 156 12.84 -6.29 -9.74
CA VAL A 156 11.41 -6.40 -9.41
C VAL A 156 11.17 -7.74 -8.75
N LYS A 157 10.52 -7.72 -7.57
CA LYS A 157 10.34 -8.89 -6.71
C LYS A 157 8.96 -9.52 -6.97
N PRO A 158 8.85 -10.59 -7.78
CA PRO A 158 7.55 -11.10 -8.24
C PRO A 158 6.70 -11.75 -7.14
N HIS A 159 7.28 -11.97 -5.95
CA HIS A 159 6.61 -12.59 -4.80
C HIS A 159 6.05 -11.55 -3.81
N PHE A 160 6.21 -10.26 -4.11
CA PHE A 160 5.75 -9.18 -3.25
C PHE A 160 4.47 -8.58 -3.80
N PHE A 161 3.46 -8.50 -2.95
CA PHE A 161 2.15 -7.98 -3.27
C PHE A 161 1.75 -6.92 -2.25
N SER A 162 1.18 -5.81 -2.72
CA SER A 162 0.33 -4.99 -1.86
C SER A 162 -1.12 -5.34 -2.14
N ILE A 163 -1.94 -5.32 -1.09
CA ILE A 163 -3.41 -5.37 -1.25
C ILE A 163 -3.98 -4.00 -1.68
N HIS A 164 -3.15 -2.96 -1.72
CA HIS A 164 -3.45 -1.64 -2.28
C HIS A 164 -2.68 -1.42 -3.58
N LEU A 165 -3.09 -0.42 -4.36
CA LEU A 165 -2.26 0.09 -5.45
C LEU A 165 -0.93 0.60 -4.89
N ASN A 166 0.10 0.63 -5.72
CA ASN A 166 1.31 1.39 -5.37
C ASN A 166 0.90 2.84 -5.12
N SER A 167 1.51 3.49 -4.13
CA SER A 167 1.09 4.82 -3.70
C SER A 167 1.19 5.87 -4.83
N ASP A 168 2.13 5.69 -5.75
CA ASP A 168 2.33 6.53 -6.94
C ASP A 168 1.21 6.42 -7.97
N GLU A 169 0.44 5.34 -7.96
CA GLU A 169 -0.69 5.12 -8.87
C GLU A 169 -2.03 5.64 -8.30
N TYR A 170 -2.06 6.09 -7.03
CA TYR A 170 -3.27 6.68 -6.41
C TYR A 170 -3.88 7.87 -7.19
N PRO A 171 -3.11 8.75 -7.84
CA PRO A 171 -3.69 9.85 -8.62
C PRO A 171 -4.47 9.39 -9.85
N ARG A 172 -4.17 8.21 -10.42
CA ARG A 172 -4.63 7.82 -11.77
C ARG A 172 -6.14 7.90 -11.95
N GLU A 173 -6.86 7.17 -11.11
CA GLU A 173 -8.32 7.07 -11.23
C GLU A 173 -8.98 8.44 -11.01
N SER A 174 -8.43 9.25 -10.08
CA SER A 174 -8.98 10.58 -9.81
C SER A 174 -8.74 11.54 -10.99
N LEU A 175 -7.53 11.56 -11.55
CA LEU A 175 -7.19 12.36 -12.72
C LEU A 175 -8.02 11.96 -13.95
N GLN A 176 -8.24 10.67 -14.17
CA GLN A 176 -9.14 10.18 -15.22
C GLN A 176 -10.59 10.64 -15.00
N GLN A 177 -11.09 10.60 -13.76
CA GLN A 177 -12.44 11.10 -13.45
C GLN A 177 -12.56 12.61 -13.67
N TYR A 178 -11.51 13.38 -13.40
CA TYR A 178 -11.47 14.82 -13.68
C TYR A 178 -11.47 15.11 -15.18
N GLU A 179 -10.67 14.36 -15.93
CA GLU A 179 -10.63 14.42 -17.39
C GLU A 179 -12.03 14.16 -18.00
N LEU A 180 -12.70 13.07 -17.57
CA LEU A 180 -14.05 12.74 -18.01
C LEU A 180 -15.11 13.79 -17.66
N ARG A 181 -14.82 14.68 -16.69
CA ARG A 181 -15.68 15.81 -16.29
C ARG A 181 -15.34 17.12 -17.02
N GLY A 182 -14.44 17.08 -18.01
CA GLY A 182 -14.06 18.23 -18.82
C GLY A 182 -13.09 19.19 -18.13
N MET A 183 -12.24 18.67 -17.22
CA MET A 183 -11.12 19.44 -16.68
C MET A 183 -9.92 19.31 -17.62
N GLU A 184 -9.37 20.44 -18.07
CA GLU A 184 -8.41 20.49 -19.19
C GLU A 184 -6.98 20.81 -18.75
N THR A 185 -6.78 21.29 -17.52
CA THR A 185 -5.47 21.72 -17.01
C THR A 185 -5.24 21.24 -15.59
N ALA A 186 -4.02 20.80 -15.29
CA ALA A 186 -3.62 20.40 -13.95
C ALA A 186 -2.30 21.07 -13.53
N SER A 187 -2.19 21.39 -12.25
CA SER A 187 -0.94 21.78 -11.61
C SER A 187 -0.61 20.80 -10.48
N VAL A 188 0.65 20.41 -10.37
CA VAL A 188 1.12 19.40 -9.42
C VAL A 188 2.12 20.01 -8.45
N VAL A 189 1.80 19.98 -7.16
CA VAL A 189 2.69 20.37 -6.06
C VAL A 189 2.93 19.16 -5.18
N TYR A 190 4.20 18.81 -4.97
CA TYR A 190 4.57 17.58 -4.27
C TYR A 190 5.81 17.75 -3.41
N GLU A 191 5.90 16.94 -2.36
CA GLU A 191 7.07 16.92 -1.48
C GLU A 191 8.12 15.89 -1.91
N ASP A 192 9.38 16.24 -1.70
CA ASP A 192 10.51 15.30 -1.62
C ASP A 192 10.93 15.20 -0.15
N SER A 193 10.39 14.21 0.56
CA SER A 193 10.50 14.13 2.02
C SER A 193 11.27 12.95 2.58
N GLY A 194 11.78 12.06 1.71
CA GLY A 194 12.28 10.75 2.13
C GLY A 194 11.22 9.84 2.76
N ASN A 195 9.96 10.27 2.82
CA ASN A 195 8.85 9.39 3.19
C ASN A 195 8.51 8.50 1.99
N TYR A 196 8.80 7.21 2.12
CA TYR A 196 8.65 6.22 1.06
C TYR A 196 7.23 6.16 0.47
N PHE A 197 6.19 6.57 1.20
CA PHE A 197 4.82 6.58 0.70
C PHE A 197 4.54 7.74 -0.26
N PHE A 198 5.15 8.91 -0.02
CA PHE A 198 5.01 10.09 -0.88
C PHE A 198 6.04 10.14 -2.01
N GLU A 199 7.13 9.38 -1.87
CA GLU A 199 8.16 9.21 -2.91
C GLU A 199 7.51 8.74 -4.22
N GLY A 200 7.83 9.41 -5.32
CA GLY A 200 7.32 9.11 -6.67
C GLY A 200 5.89 9.57 -6.95
N VAL A 201 5.05 9.86 -5.94
CA VAL A 201 3.62 10.15 -6.15
C VAL A 201 3.39 11.41 -6.98
N GLY A 202 4.08 12.50 -6.65
CA GLY A 202 3.95 13.75 -7.40
C GLY A 202 4.51 13.67 -8.83
N GLU A 203 5.64 12.97 -8.99
CA GLU A 203 6.23 12.74 -10.31
C GLU A 203 5.31 11.90 -11.18
N ARG A 204 4.72 10.85 -10.60
CA ARG A 204 3.79 9.98 -11.30
C ARG A 204 2.49 10.69 -11.64
N ALA A 205 1.98 11.57 -10.76
CA ALA A 205 0.82 12.39 -11.07
C ALA A 205 1.07 13.31 -12.27
N ALA A 206 2.24 13.95 -12.34
CA ALA A 206 2.62 14.76 -13.50
C ALA A 206 2.68 13.91 -14.79
N GLN A 207 3.31 12.74 -14.74
CA GLN A 207 3.35 11.81 -15.88
C GLN A 207 1.95 11.37 -16.33
N ILE A 208 1.04 11.07 -15.41
CA ILE A 208 -0.34 10.68 -15.74
C ILE A 208 -1.06 11.81 -16.49
N VAL A 209 -0.83 13.06 -16.11
CA VAL A 209 -1.36 14.22 -16.85
C VAL A 209 -0.70 14.35 -18.23
N GLU A 210 0.63 14.15 -18.33
CA GLU A 210 1.34 14.17 -19.60
C GLU A 210 0.95 13.03 -20.55
N GLU A 211 0.50 11.89 -20.01
CA GLU A 211 -0.07 10.75 -20.73
C GLU A 211 -1.53 11.00 -21.21
N SER A 212 -2.18 12.05 -20.70
CA SER A 212 -3.57 12.39 -21.06
C SER A 212 -3.67 12.96 -22.47
N ASN A 213 -4.80 12.70 -23.14
CA ASN A 213 -5.08 13.28 -24.45
C ASN A 213 -5.86 14.61 -24.36
N THR A 214 -6.46 14.92 -23.21
CA THR A 214 -7.34 16.09 -23.07
C THR A 214 -7.01 16.99 -21.88
N MET A 215 -6.18 16.52 -20.94
CA MET A 215 -5.65 17.32 -19.84
C MET A 215 -4.19 17.71 -20.12
N SER A 216 -3.81 18.94 -19.80
CA SER A 216 -2.46 19.46 -19.94
C SER A 216 -1.84 19.85 -18.60
N LEU A 217 -0.55 19.58 -18.43
CA LEU A 217 0.19 19.98 -17.24
C LEU A 217 0.63 21.44 -17.38
N VAL A 218 0.08 22.34 -16.57
CA VAL A 218 0.38 23.78 -16.60
C VAL A 218 1.33 24.23 -15.49
N GLY A 219 1.59 23.36 -14.51
CA GLY A 219 2.51 23.62 -13.41
C GLY A 219 3.00 22.35 -12.76
N ARG A 220 4.29 22.33 -12.40
CA ARG A 220 4.91 21.25 -11.63
C ARG A 220 5.94 21.85 -10.68
N SER A 221 5.74 21.64 -9.38
CA SER A 221 6.62 22.15 -8.34
C SER A 221 6.94 21.08 -7.29
N GLN A 222 8.21 20.95 -6.98
CA GLN A 222 8.73 20.04 -5.96
C GLN A 222 9.21 20.85 -4.75
N VAL A 223 8.79 20.45 -3.56
CA VAL A 223 9.20 21.07 -2.30
C VAL A 223 10.00 20.07 -1.48
N ARG A 224 11.26 20.39 -1.19
CA ARG A 224 12.12 19.51 -0.41
C ARG A 224 11.79 19.62 1.08
N ILE A 225 11.61 18.49 1.76
CA ILE A 225 11.31 18.43 3.19
C ILE A 225 12.18 17.37 3.85
N ARG A 226 13.38 17.71 4.31
CA ARG A 226 14.25 16.69 4.91
C ARG A 226 13.64 16.12 6.19
N SER A 227 13.90 14.84 6.45
CA SER A 227 13.44 14.18 7.68
C SER A 227 14.00 14.90 8.91
N GLY A 228 13.11 15.35 9.81
CA GLY A 228 13.48 16.08 11.02
C GLY A 228 13.69 17.59 10.82
N GLU A 229 13.53 18.11 9.61
CA GLU A 229 13.58 19.55 9.32
C GLU A 229 12.15 20.09 9.07
N GLU A 230 11.96 21.37 9.36
CA GLU A 230 10.76 22.09 8.93
C GLU A 230 10.73 22.16 7.39
N PRO A 231 9.55 22.02 6.76
CA PRO A 231 9.39 22.29 5.33
C PRO A 231 9.90 23.69 4.97
N ASP A 232 10.43 23.84 3.75
CA ASP A 232 10.65 25.15 3.15
C ASP A 232 9.29 25.79 2.84
N TRP A 233 8.74 26.47 3.85
CA TRP A 233 7.43 27.11 3.77
C TRP A 233 7.40 28.21 2.71
N GLU A 234 8.51 28.91 2.48
CA GLU A 234 8.58 29.94 1.44
C GLU A 234 8.47 29.31 0.05
N ALA A 235 9.27 28.27 -0.23
CA ALA A 235 9.19 27.53 -1.49
C ALA A 235 7.82 26.88 -1.72
N LEU A 236 7.19 26.35 -0.67
CA LEU A 236 5.84 25.81 -0.74
C LEU A 236 4.82 26.89 -1.09
N ASN A 237 4.88 28.06 -0.45
CA ASN A 237 3.96 29.16 -0.70
C ASN A 237 4.10 29.67 -2.14
N VAL A 238 5.33 29.84 -2.63
CA VAL A 238 5.60 30.22 -4.03
C VAL A 238 5.04 29.18 -4.99
N SER A 239 5.18 27.90 -4.69
CA SER A 239 4.66 26.81 -5.51
C SER A 239 3.13 26.79 -5.59
N VAL A 240 2.46 27.01 -4.45
CA VAL A 240 0.99 27.09 -4.39
C VAL A 240 0.49 28.34 -5.11
N ALA A 241 1.14 29.49 -4.93
CA ALA A 241 0.80 30.71 -5.64
C ALA A 241 0.94 30.56 -7.16
N ALA A 242 2.03 29.95 -7.63
CA ALA A 242 2.23 29.68 -9.05
C ALA A 242 1.13 28.76 -9.63
N ALA A 243 0.66 27.77 -8.86
CA ALA A 243 -0.45 26.91 -9.28
C ALA A 243 -1.78 27.67 -9.39
N VAL A 244 -2.02 28.64 -8.50
CA VAL A 244 -3.20 29.53 -8.54
C VAL A 244 -3.10 30.48 -9.75
N GLU A 245 -1.94 31.09 -9.99
CA GLU A 245 -1.69 32.00 -11.11
C GLU A 245 -1.83 31.32 -12.47
N ALA A 246 -1.43 30.05 -12.57
CA ALA A 246 -1.61 29.24 -13.77
C ALA A 246 -3.08 28.94 -14.09
N LYS A 247 -4.02 29.22 -13.16
CA LYS A 247 -5.46 28.98 -13.30
C LYS A 247 -5.81 27.55 -13.73
N ALA A 248 -5.07 26.58 -13.21
CA ALA A 248 -5.31 25.17 -13.51
C ALA A 248 -6.71 24.73 -13.04
N ASP A 249 -7.40 23.87 -13.78
CA ASP A 249 -8.67 23.30 -13.34
C ASP A 249 -8.49 22.39 -12.12
N VAL A 250 -7.41 21.62 -12.11
CA VAL A 250 -7.07 20.63 -11.07
C VAL A 250 -5.80 21.03 -10.33
N LEU A 251 -5.84 20.95 -9.00
CA LEU A 251 -4.65 20.99 -8.16
C LEU A 251 -4.36 19.61 -7.57
N VAL A 252 -3.19 19.07 -7.83
CA VAL A 252 -2.68 17.83 -7.24
C VAL A 252 -1.71 18.18 -6.11
N LEU A 253 -1.99 17.71 -4.89
CA LEU A 253 -1.19 17.93 -3.69
C LEU A 253 -0.68 16.59 -3.14
N ALA A 254 0.53 16.20 -3.51
CA ALA A 254 1.20 15.05 -2.92
C ALA A 254 2.05 15.51 -1.72
N LEU A 255 1.38 15.83 -0.61
CA LEU A 255 1.96 16.39 0.62
C LEU A 255 1.53 15.59 1.85
N ARG A 256 2.42 15.42 2.85
CA ARG A 256 2.07 14.83 4.14
C ARG A 256 1.02 15.64 4.88
N THR A 257 0.19 14.99 5.71
CA THR A 257 -0.95 15.62 6.40
C THR A 257 -0.59 16.92 7.11
N PRO A 258 0.51 17.03 7.91
CA PRO A 258 0.86 18.29 8.55
C PRO A 258 1.14 19.43 7.57
N VAL A 259 1.75 19.12 6.42
CA VAL A 259 2.09 20.08 5.36
C VAL A 259 0.84 20.50 4.60
N PHE A 260 0.00 19.53 4.21
CA PHE A 260 -1.29 19.78 3.57
C PHE A 260 -2.18 20.70 4.42
N MET A 261 -2.28 20.44 5.73
CA MET A 261 -3.09 21.25 6.65
C MET A 261 -2.60 22.70 6.77
N LYS A 262 -1.33 22.97 6.46
CA LYS A 262 -0.76 24.33 6.44
C LYS A 262 -1.03 25.06 5.11
N VAL A 263 -1.15 24.32 4.01
CA VAL A 263 -1.50 24.86 2.69
C VAL A 263 -2.99 25.19 2.58
N LEU A 264 -3.86 24.45 3.26
CA LEU A 264 -5.31 24.61 3.14
C LEU A 264 -5.81 26.05 3.44
N PRO A 265 -5.34 26.75 4.49
CA PRO A 265 -5.65 28.17 4.71
C PRO A 265 -5.24 29.11 3.58
N GLN A 266 -4.15 28.82 2.89
CA GLN A 266 -3.67 29.64 1.79
C GLN A 266 -4.59 29.48 0.58
N LEU A 267 -4.99 28.25 0.27
CA LEU A 267 -5.98 27.99 -0.79
C LEU A 267 -7.31 28.68 -0.52
N TRP A 268 -7.74 28.77 0.76
CA TRP A 268 -8.90 29.59 1.13
C TRP A 268 -8.68 31.09 0.86
N GLY A 269 -7.48 31.60 1.11
CA GLY A 269 -7.11 32.99 0.80
C GLY A 269 -7.17 33.33 -0.70
N TYR A 270 -6.82 32.37 -1.56
CA TYR A 270 -6.78 32.55 -3.02
C TYR A 270 -8.15 32.39 -3.72
N GLN A 271 -9.23 32.10 -3.01
CA GLN A 271 -10.56 31.86 -3.61
C GLN A 271 -11.09 33.04 -4.45
N ARG A 272 -10.59 34.27 -4.22
CA ARG A 272 -10.95 35.44 -5.02
C ARG A 272 -10.21 35.49 -6.36
N ASP A 273 -9.03 34.90 -6.44
CA ASP A 273 -8.16 34.94 -7.62
C ASP A 273 -8.45 33.74 -8.53
N HIS A 274 -8.59 32.55 -7.94
CA HIS A 274 -8.91 31.32 -8.65
C HIS A 274 -9.52 30.28 -7.70
N VAL A 275 -10.47 29.50 -8.22
CA VAL A 275 -11.06 28.36 -7.53
C VAL A 275 -10.83 27.12 -8.40
N PHE A 276 -10.02 26.20 -7.90
CA PHE A 276 -9.82 24.91 -8.56
C PHE A 276 -11.16 24.16 -8.65
N LYS A 277 -11.46 23.60 -9.83
CA LYS A 277 -12.63 22.74 -10.05
C LYS A 277 -12.49 21.43 -9.27
N ALA A 278 -11.26 20.96 -9.07
CA ALA A 278 -10.95 19.83 -8.20
C ALA A 278 -9.59 19.98 -7.51
N VAL A 279 -9.51 19.42 -6.29
CA VAL A 279 -8.26 19.25 -5.56
C VAL A 279 -8.12 17.77 -5.22
N TRP A 280 -7.02 17.17 -5.63
CA TRP A 280 -6.64 15.83 -5.21
C TRP A 280 -5.49 15.93 -4.22
N ALA A 281 -5.58 15.18 -3.11
CA ALA A 281 -4.43 15.01 -2.23
C ALA A 281 -4.36 13.57 -1.71
N VAL A 282 -3.13 13.07 -1.54
CA VAL A 282 -2.84 11.70 -1.07
C VAL A 282 -3.51 11.38 0.28
N ASN A 283 -3.72 12.41 1.11
CA ASN A 283 -4.22 12.29 2.49
C ASN A 283 -5.67 12.72 2.68
N VAL A 284 -6.43 13.07 1.62
CA VAL A 284 -7.87 13.33 1.80
C VAL A 284 -8.51 11.97 2.14
N PRO A 285 -9.16 11.84 3.31
CA PRO A 285 -9.39 10.54 3.90
C PRO A 285 -10.26 9.63 3.03
N TRP A 286 -9.84 8.38 2.97
CA TRP A 286 -10.66 7.18 2.81
C TRP A 286 -11.63 7.02 3.99
N GLY A 287 -12.25 8.13 4.44
CA GLY A 287 -13.12 8.21 5.59
C GLY A 287 -14.49 7.65 5.24
N GLY A 288 -14.61 6.34 5.39
CA GLY A 288 -15.86 5.63 5.66
C GLY A 288 -15.79 5.04 7.05
#